data_AF-A0AAW9SEI7-F1
#
_entry.id   AF-A0AAW9SEI7-F1
#
_cell.length_a   1.000
_cell.length_b   1.000
_cell.length_c   1.000
_cell.angle_alpha   90.00
_cell.angle_beta   90.00
_cell.angle_gamma   90.00
#
_symmetry.space_group_name_H-M   'P 1'
#
loop_
_entity.id
_entity.type
_entity.pdbx_description
1 polymer ?
#
loop_
_entity_poly.entity_id
_entity_poly.type
_entity_poly.pdbx_seq_one_letter_code
_entity_poly.pdbx_strand_id
1 'polypeptide(L)'
;MLEPVAGVIDAGETPEEAALRETREEAQIDVRRLIPAPKGYASPGYSTEYYHGFLALAELGAERTGTGGLAEENEDIRTHVLTFDRAMALVRSGEINALPLVMLLTWLAVEREELRRGS
;
A
#
# COMPACT_ATOMS: atom_id res chain seq x y z
N MET A 1 -9.62 8.43 5.69
CA MET A 1 -8.90 7.27 6.29
C MET A 1 -7.53 7.20 5.64
N LEU A 2 -6.51 6.61 6.26
CA LEU A 2 -5.23 6.35 5.60
C LEU A 2 -5.13 4.85 5.33
N GLU A 3 -4.91 4.51 4.08
CA GLU A 3 -4.91 3.14 3.54
C GLU A 3 -3.68 2.95 2.66
N PRO A 4 -3.21 1.70 2.43
CA PRO A 4 -2.28 1.48 1.35
C PRO A 4 -3.02 1.63 0.01
N VAL A 5 -2.29 1.80 -1.09
CA VAL A 5 -2.86 1.51 -2.42
C VAL A 5 -3.33 0.06 -2.44
N ALA A 6 -4.56 -0.19 -2.89
CA ALA A 6 -5.12 -1.53 -2.94
C ALA A 6 -6.41 -1.57 -3.76
N GLY A 7 -6.53 -2.59 -4.61
CA GLY A 7 -7.78 -2.89 -5.29
C GLY A 7 -7.97 -4.38 -5.56
N VAL A 8 -9.04 -4.68 -6.29
CA VAL A 8 -9.46 -6.06 -6.57
C VAL A 8 -8.57 -6.66 -7.64
N ILE A 9 -8.21 -7.94 -7.45
CA ILE A 9 -7.50 -8.71 -8.47
C ILE A 9 -8.51 -9.13 -9.54
N ASP A 10 -8.31 -8.67 -10.76
CA ASP A 10 -9.21 -8.97 -11.88
C ASP A 10 -9.09 -10.42 -12.37
N ALA A 11 -10.11 -10.87 -13.09
CA ALA A 11 -10.12 -12.23 -13.65
C ALA A 11 -8.97 -12.42 -14.65
N GLY A 12 -8.04 -13.32 -14.30
CA GLY A 12 -6.84 -13.60 -15.10
C GLY A 12 -5.63 -12.74 -14.74
N GLU A 13 -5.76 -11.85 -13.76
CA GLU A 13 -4.67 -11.02 -13.23
C GLU A 13 -3.96 -11.74 -12.07
N THR A 14 -2.63 -11.59 -12.00
CA THR A 14 -1.84 -11.99 -10.83
C THR A 14 -1.91 -10.91 -9.74
N PRO A 15 -1.73 -11.25 -8.46
CA PRO A 15 -1.70 -10.24 -7.40
C PRO A 15 -0.66 -9.14 -7.62
N GLU A 16 0.48 -9.48 -8.22
CA GLU A 16 1.54 -8.55 -8.60
C GLU A 16 1.08 -7.58 -9.70
N GLU A 17 0.39 -8.06 -10.72
CA GLU A 17 -0.16 -7.22 -11.80
C GLU A 17 -1.20 -6.24 -11.25
N ALA A 18 -2.11 -6.72 -10.39
CA ALA A 18 -3.09 -5.88 -9.70
C ALA A 18 -2.40 -4.77 -8.90
N ALA A 19 -1.42 -5.13 -8.06
CA ALA A 19 -0.70 -4.15 -7.25
C ALA A 19 0.01 -3.07 -8.08
N LEU A 20 0.56 -3.44 -9.24
CA LEU A 20 1.20 -2.49 -10.17
C LEU A 20 0.18 -1.59 -10.87
N ARG A 21 -0.96 -2.15 -11.29
CA ARG A 21 -2.07 -1.42 -11.93
C ARG A 21 -2.66 -0.39 -10.97
N GLU A 22 -3.07 -0.83 -9.78
CA GLU A 22 -3.67 0.04 -8.75
C GLU A 22 -2.71 1.16 -8.32
N THR A 23 -1.41 0.87 -8.18
CA THR A 23 -0.40 1.91 -7.86
C THR A 23 -0.32 3.00 -8.92
N ARG A 24 -0.55 2.64 -10.18
CA ARG A 24 -0.58 3.59 -11.28
C ARG A 24 -1.89 4.38 -11.31
N GLU A 25 -3.02 3.72 -11.08
CA GLU A 25 -4.36 4.30 -11.14
C GLU A 25 -4.64 5.25 -9.96
N GLU A 26 -4.35 4.81 -8.73
CA GLU A 26 -4.66 5.56 -7.51
C GLU A 26 -3.61 6.62 -7.17
N ALA A 27 -2.33 6.33 -7.42
CA ALA A 27 -1.22 7.16 -6.92
C ALA A 27 -0.32 7.73 -8.01
N GLN A 28 -0.48 7.29 -9.27
CA GLN A 28 0.35 7.73 -10.41
C GLN A 28 1.85 7.55 -10.14
N ILE A 29 2.22 6.44 -9.48
CA ILE A 29 3.59 6.12 -9.11
C ILE A 29 4.13 5.02 -10.01
N ASP A 30 5.32 5.25 -10.59
CA ASP A 30 6.06 4.21 -11.31
C ASP A 30 6.85 3.35 -10.32
N VAL A 31 6.48 2.07 -10.22
CA VAL A 31 7.15 1.09 -9.34
C VAL A 31 8.41 0.55 -10.02
N ARG A 32 9.55 0.65 -9.34
CA ARG A 32 10.82 0.07 -9.81
C ARG A 32 10.96 -1.41 -9.47
N ARG A 33 10.48 -1.79 -8.29
CA ARG A 33 10.57 -3.17 -7.79
C ARG A 33 9.43 -3.41 -6.80
N LEU A 34 8.76 -4.54 -6.99
CA LEU A 34 7.75 -5.03 -6.05
C LEU A 34 8.38 -6.13 -5.19
N ILE A 35 8.18 -6.05 -3.88
CA ILE A 35 8.71 -7.00 -2.90
C ILE A 35 7.52 -7.66 -2.21
N PRO A 36 7.41 -9.01 -2.24
CA PRO A 36 6.37 -9.71 -1.50
C PRO A 36 6.41 -9.37 -0.01
N ALA A 37 5.27 -8.98 0.53
CA ALA A 37 5.08 -8.70 1.95
C ALA A 37 4.06 -9.72 2.52
N PRO A 38 3.73 -9.66 3.83
CA PRO A 38 2.76 -10.56 4.42
C PRO A 38 1.41 -10.52 3.70
N LYS A 39 0.81 -11.70 3.59
CA LYS A 39 -0.50 -11.96 2.99
C LYS A 39 -1.38 -12.69 3.99
N GLY A 40 -2.69 -12.50 3.93
CA GLY A 40 -3.58 -13.09 4.92
C GLY A 40 -5.04 -12.72 4.77
N TYR A 41 -5.90 -13.46 5.48
CA TYR A 41 -7.33 -13.19 5.54
C TYR A 41 -7.63 -11.95 6.38
N ALA A 42 -8.57 -11.13 5.92
CA ALA A 42 -8.99 -9.92 6.63
C ALA A 42 -9.62 -10.23 8.00
N SER A 43 -10.50 -11.25 8.04
CA SER A 43 -11.18 -11.68 9.26
C SER A 43 -11.60 -13.15 9.15
N PRO A 44 -10.73 -14.09 9.57
CA PRO A 44 -11.06 -15.51 9.57
C PRO A 44 -12.33 -15.78 10.39
N GLY A 45 -13.37 -16.32 9.73
CA GLY A 45 -14.67 -16.60 10.35
C GLY A 45 -15.79 -15.63 9.96
N TYR A 46 -15.47 -14.50 9.32
CA TYR A 46 -16.46 -13.56 8.79
C TYR A 46 -16.31 -13.33 7.28
N SER A 47 -15.09 -13.18 6.79
CA SER A 47 -14.82 -12.88 5.38
C SER A 47 -13.88 -13.91 4.74
N THR A 48 -14.13 -14.20 3.47
CA THR A 48 -13.21 -14.96 2.60
C THR A 48 -12.21 -14.08 1.88
N GLU A 49 -12.27 -12.76 2.08
CA GLU A 49 -11.31 -11.81 1.53
C GLU A 49 -9.89 -12.11 2.01
N TYR A 50 -8.95 -12.10 1.06
CA TYR A 50 -7.56 -12.44 1.28
C TYR A 50 -6.66 -11.35 0.69
N TYR A 51 -5.88 -10.69 1.53
CA TYR A 51 -4.93 -9.67 1.12
C TYR A 51 -3.64 -10.28 0.61
N HIS A 52 -3.19 -9.79 -0.55
CA HIS A 52 -1.86 -10.03 -1.09
C HIS A 52 -1.02 -8.77 -0.89
N GLY A 53 -0.21 -8.74 0.18
CA GLY A 53 0.57 -7.56 0.54
C GLY A 53 1.87 -7.45 -0.25
N PHE A 54 2.23 -6.21 -0.61
CA PHE A 54 3.49 -5.89 -1.28
C PHE A 54 4.12 -4.60 -0.73
N LEU A 55 5.44 -4.49 -0.84
CA LEU A 55 6.19 -3.25 -0.71
C LEU A 55 6.73 -2.84 -2.08
N ALA A 56 6.34 -1.66 -2.55
CA ALA A 56 6.86 -1.08 -3.78
C ALA A 56 8.04 -0.14 -3.51
N LEU A 57 9.16 -0.36 -4.20
CA LEU A 57 10.24 0.62 -4.28
C LEU A 57 9.94 1.59 -5.42
N ALA A 58 9.86 2.88 -5.09
CA ALA A 58 9.57 3.95 -6.03
C ALA A 58 10.25 5.26 -5.59
N GLU A 59 10.42 6.19 -6.53
CA GLU A 59 10.84 7.56 -6.22
C GLU A 59 9.61 8.40 -5.92
N LEU A 60 9.59 9.00 -4.73
CA LEU A 60 8.51 9.88 -4.29
C LEU A 60 9.05 11.32 -4.28
N GLY A 61 8.83 12.04 -5.39
CA GLY A 61 9.07 13.47 -5.46
C GLY A 61 8.08 14.26 -4.59
N ALA A 62 8.43 15.49 -4.20
CA ALA A 62 7.57 16.34 -3.36
C ALA A 62 6.24 16.72 -4.06
N GLU A 63 6.25 16.71 -5.40
CA GLU A 63 5.12 16.93 -6.29
C GLU A 63 4.15 15.74 -6.40
N ARG A 64 4.47 14.57 -5.82
CA ARG A 64 3.63 13.35 -5.88
C ARG A 64 2.48 13.35 -4.87
N THR A 65 2.07 14.53 -4.40
CA THR A 65 0.87 14.72 -3.60
C THR A 65 -0.23 15.22 -4.53
N GLY A 66 -1.36 14.50 -4.59
CA GLY A 66 -2.40 14.77 -5.58
C GLY A 66 -3.68 13.98 -5.31
N THR A 67 -4.69 14.19 -6.13
CA THR A 67 -5.91 13.38 -6.19
C THR A 67 -5.76 12.35 -7.29
N GLY A 68 -5.99 11.07 -6.98
CA GLY A 68 -5.98 9.96 -7.94
C GLY A 68 -7.26 9.13 -7.82
N GLY A 69 -7.29 7.99 -8.51
CA GLY A 69 -8.49 7.18 -8.69
C GLY A 69 -9.12 7.38 -10.06
N LEU A 70 -9.87 6.38 -10.55
CA LEU A 70 -10.56 6.46 -11.83
C LEU A 70 -11.84 7.29 -11.71
N ALA A 71 -12.04 8.23 -12.64
CA ALA A 71 -13.23 9.07 -12.69
C ALA A 71 -14.53 8.25 -12.83
N GLU A 72 -14.45 7.04 -13.37
CA GLU A 72 -15.56 6.11 -13.56
C GLU A 72 -15.92 5.34 -12.26
N GLU A 73 -15.00 5.29 -11.28
CA GLU A 73 -15.17 4.52 -10.03
C GLU A 73 -15.58 5.38 -8.83
N ASN A 74 -15.71 6.70 -9.05
CA ASN A 74 -16.16 7.67 -8.04
C ASN A 74 -15.31 7.64 -6.74
N GLU A 75 -14.03 7.34 -6.89
CA GLU A 75 -13.05 7.32 -5.80
C GLU A 75 -12.49 8.73 -5.56
N ASP A 76 -12.71 9.30 -4.38
CA ASP A 76 -12.09 10.57 -3.94
C ASP A 76 -10.82 10.24 -3.12
N ILE A 77 -9.79 9.71 -3.81
CA ILE A 77 -8.53 9.31 -3.18
C ILE A 77 -7.52 10.45 -3.23
N ARG A 78 -6.92 10.76 -2.08
CA ARG A 78 -5.85 11.74 -1.96
C ARG A 78 -4.56 11.05 -1.52
N THR A 79 -3.52 11.16 -2.34
CA THR A 79 -2.21 10.60 -2.03
C THR A 79 -1.46 11.45 -1.01
N HIS A 80 -0.90 10.81 0.01
CA HIS A 80 -0.10 11.43 1.05
C HIS A 80 1.31 10.86 1.06
N VAL A 81 2.32 11.70 0.82
CA VAL A 81 3.73 11.33 1.01
C VAL A 81 4.10 11.58 2.47
N LEU A 82 4.40 10.51 3.20
CA LEU A 82 4.77 10.57 4.62
C LEU A 82 6.19 10.06 4.83
N THR A 83 6.91 10.66 5.78
CA THR A 83 8.13 10.03 6.28
C THR A 83 7.78 8.76 7.05
N PHE A 84 8.69 7.78 7.03
CA PHE A 84 8.52 6.55 7.80
C PHE A 84 8.24 6.82 9.28
N ASP A 85 8.96 7.75 9.90
CA ASP A 85 8.77 8.09 11.31
C ASP A 85 7.39 8.69 11.58
N ARG A 86 6.87 9.51 10.66
CA ARG A 86 5.52 10.06 10.78
C ARG A 86 4.46 8.97 10.61
N ALA A 87 4.61 8.09 9.63
CA ALA A 87 3.71 6.95 9.43
C ALA A 87 3.66 6.06 10.69
N MET A 88 4.83 5.74 11.28
CA MET A 88 4.88 4.96 12.52
C MET A 88 4.31 5.70 13.73
N ALA A 89 4.44 7.03 13.79
CA ALA A 89 3.78 7.82 14.84
C ALA A 89 2.25 7.74 14.73
N LEU A 90 1.70 7.77 13.51
CA LEU A 90 0.27 7.65 13.25
C LEU A 90 -0.28 6.23 13.54
N VAL A 91 0.52 5.19 13.31
CA VAL A 91 0.18 3.82 13.74
C VAL A 91 0.10 3.76 15.27
N ARG A 92 1.07 4.36 15.98
CA ARG A 92 1.11 4.34 17.45
C ARG A 92 -0.02 5.13 18.11
N SER A 93 -0.43 6.23 17.51
CA SER A 93 -1.56 7.03 18.00
C SER A 93 -2.93 6.42 17.68
N GLY A 94 -2.98 5.46 16.74
CA GLY A 94 -4.22 4.86 16.24
C GLY A 94 -4.92 5.67 15.14
N GLU A 95 -4.29 6.74 14.64
CA GLU A 95 -4.81 7.52 13.51
C GLU A 95 -4.72 6.75 12.18
N ILE A 96 -3.71 5.87 12.04
CA ILE A 96 -3.74 4.79 11.04
C ILE A 96 -4.37 3.57 11.70
N ASN A 97 -5.58 3.23 11.26
CA ASN A 97 -6.38 2.14 11.80
C ASN A 97 -6.90 1.15 10.75
N ALA A 98 -6.57 1.35 9.47
CA ALA A 98 -6.76 0.35 8.43
C ALA A 98 -5.77 -0.80 8.65
N LEU A 99 -6.27 -1.98 8.99
CA LEU A 99 -5.43 -3.14 9.35
C LEU A 99 -4.42 -3.54 8.26
N PRO A 100 -4.75 -3.51 6.96
CA PRO A 100 -3.75 -3.76 5.92
C PRO A 100 -2.58 -2.77 5.97
N LEU A 101 -2.84 -1.48 6.19
CA LEU A 101 -1.77 -0.48 6.32
C LEU A 101 -0.93 -0.71 7.58
N VAL A 102 -1.58 -0.99 8.71
CA VAL A 102 -0.89 -1.30 9.99
C VAL A 102 0.03 -2.51 9.83
N MET A 103 -0.45 -3.57 9.17
CA MET A 103 0.32 -4.78 8.89
C MET A 103 1.55 -4.46 8.04
N LEU A 104 1.37 -3.77 6.92
CA LEU A 104 2.46 -3.46 5.98
C LEU A 104 3.50 -2.52 6.61
N LEU A 105 3.10 -1.49 7.35
CA LEU A 105 4.01 -0.58 8.03
C LEU A 105 4.78 -1.27 9.16
N THR A 106 4.12 -2.16 9.89
CA THR A 106 4.77 -2.94 10.96
C THR A 106 5.78 -3.92 10.39
N TRP A 107 5.43 -4.62 9.30
CA TRP A 107 6.37 -5.48 8.59
C TRP A 107 7.55 -4.69 8.01
N LEU A 108 7.29 -3.55 7.37
CA LEU A 108 8.34 -2.67 6.88
C LEU A 108 9.26 -2.26 8.03
N ALA A 109 8.73 -1.92 9.21
CA ALA A 109 9.56 -1.57 10.37
C ALA A 109 10.55 -2.67 10.78
N VAL A 110 10.18 -3.95 10.62
CA VAL A 110 11.05 -5.11 10.88
C VAL A 110 12.11 -5.25 9.79
N GLU A 111 11.72 -5.14 8.51
CA GLU A 111 12.61 -5.41 7.37
C GLU A 111 13.45 -4.19 6.92
N ARG A 112 13.14 -2.99 7.43
CA ARG A 112 13.63 -1.72 6.88
C ARG A 112 15.14 -1.60 6.81
N GLU A 113 15.85 -2.11 7.82
CA GLU A 113 17.31 -2.02 7.84
C GLU A 113 17.94 -2.88 6.75
N GLU A 114 17.47 -4.11 6.59
CA GLU A 114 17.97 -5.04 5.58
C GLU A 114 17.63 -4.55 4.17
N LEU A 115 16.40 -4.07 3.96
CA LEU A 115 15.98 -3.50 2.68
C LEU A 115 16.86 -2.32 2.25
N ARG A 116 17.31 -1.49 3.21
CA ARG A 116 18.20 -0.34 2.95
C ARG A 116 19.65 -0.73 2.71
N ARG A 117 20.09 -1.90 3.18
CA ARG A 117 21.45 -2.41 2.91
C ARG A 117 21.55 -3.04 1.53
N GLY A 118 20.45 -3.61 1.04
CA GLY A 118 20.37 -4.27 -0.27
C GLY A 118 19.82 -3.40 -1.41
N SER A 119 19.64 -2.08 -1.20
CA SER A 119 19.19 -1.12 -2.21
C SER A 119 20.30 -0.21 -2.72
#